data_AF-A0AAW2NQA6-F1
#
_entry.id   AF-A0AAW2NQA6-F1
#
_cell.length_a   1.000
_cell.length_b   1.000
_cell.length_c   1.000
_cell.angle_alpha   90.00
_cell.angle_beta   90.00
_cell.angle_gamma   90.00
#
_symmetry.space_group_name_H-M   'P 1'
#
loop_
_entity.id
_entity.type
_entity.pdbx_description
1 polymer ?
#
loop_
_entity_poly.entity_id
_entity_poly.type
_entity_poly.pdbx_seq_one_letter_code
_entity_poly.pdbx_strand_id
1 'polypeptide(L)' 'MKSEMDSMSSNKVWTLVDPPKGVKPVRGKWVYKRKLGADREVTILKARLVAKGYTQRPGVDFEKIYRP' A
#
# COMPACT_ATOMS: atom_id res chain seq x y z
N MET A 1 3.52 -0.12 15.09
CA MET A 1 2.56 0.63 14.24
C MET A 1 2.75 2.13 14.31
N LYS A 2 2.69 2.79 15.49
CA LYS A 2 2.93 4.25 15.59
C LYS A 2 4.27 4.69 14.97
N SER A 3 5.37 4.05 15.35
CA SER A 3 6.70 4.35 14.83
C SER A 3 6.84 4.27 13.30
N GLU A 4 6.09 3.40 12.61
CA GLU A 4 6.11 3.34 11.13
C GLU A 4 5.28 4.47 10.50
N MET A 5 4.16 4.83 11.11
CA MET A 5 3.35 5.97 10.66
C MET A 5 4.10 7.29 10.89
N ASP A 6 4.75 7.44 12.05
CA ASP A 6 5.58 8.60 12.36
C ASP A 6 6.76 8.75 11.39
N SER A 7 7.42 7.64 11.01
CA SER A 7 8.52 7.69 10.03
C SER A 7 8.03 8.03 8.62
N MET A 8 6.85 7.52 8.21
CA MET A 8 6.23 7.91 6.93
C MET A 8 5.85 9.39 6.90
N SER A 9 5.32 9.92 8.00
CA SER A 9 4.99 11.34 8.16
C SER A 9 6.25 12.21 8.12
N SER A 10 7.31 11.81 8.83
CA SER A 10 8.60 12.52 8.84
C SER A 10 9.25 12.55 7.46
N ASN A 11 9.16 11.44 6.71
CA ASN A 11 9.74 11.32 5.38
C ASN A 11 8.85 11.92 4.27
N LYS A 12 7.67 12.48 4.61
CA LYS A 12 6.70 13.06 3.66
C LYS A 12 6.46 12.18 2.44
N VAL A 13 6.37 10.86 2.65
CA VAL A 13 6.34 9.87 1.56
C VAL A 13 5.02 9.92 0.78
N TRP A 14 3.95 10.43 1.38
CA TRP A 14 2.63 10.49 0.77
C TRP A 14 1.88 11.77 1.16
N THR A 15 1.05 12.23 0.23
CA THR A 15 0.08 13.30 0.45
C THR A 15 -1.30 12.75 0.11
N LEU A 16 -2.25 12.89 1.04
CA LEU A 16 -3.63 12.54 0.75
C LEU A 16 -4.23 13.59 -0.19
N VAL A 17 -4.73 13.14 -1.34
CA VAL A 17 -5.37 14.00 -2.34
C VAL A 17 -6.76 13.46 -2.66
N ASP A 18 -7.69 14.37 -2.94
CA ASP A 18 -9.01 13.99 -3.44
C ASP A 18 -8.91 13.34 -4.82
N PRO A 19 -9.79 12.37 -5.12
CA PRO A 19 -9.80 11.72 -6.42
C PRO A 19 -10.18 12.74 -7.51
N PRO A 20 -9.47 12.76 -8.65
CA PRO A 20 -9.81 13.65 -9.76
C PRO A 20 -11.23 13.35 -10.28
N LYS A 21 -11.95 14.40 -10.71
CA LYS A 21 -13.35 14.29 -11.17
C LYS A 21 -13.49 13.22 -12.25
N GLY A 22 -14.43 12.29 -12.04
CA GLY A 22 -14.73 11.20 -12.99
C GLY A 22 -13.86 9.95 -12.84
N VAL A 23 -12.83 9.97 -11.97
CA VAL A 23 -12.00 8.79 -11.70
C VAL A 23 -12.56 8.01 -10.52
N LYS A 24 -12.77 6.71 -10.72
CA LYS A 24 -13.12 5.78 -9.65
C LYS A 24 -11.83 5.24 -9.02
N PRO A 25 -11.56 5.48 -7.73
CA PRO A 25 -10.38 4.95 -7.07
C PRO A 25 -10.29 3.43 -7.22
N VAL A 26 -9.09 2.93 -7.51
CA VAL A 26 -8.85 1.49 -7.56
C VAL A 26 -9.09 0.91 -6.18
N ARG A 27 -9.98 -0.08 -6.09
CA ARG A 27 -10.22 -0.76 -4.82
C ARG A 27 -8.95 -1.52 -4.44
N GLY A 28 -8.50 -1.34 -3.20
CA GLY A 28 -7.39 -2.08 -2.61
C GLY A 28 -7.87 -3.15 -1.64
N LYS A 29 -7.03 -4.15 -1.38
CA LYS A 29 -7.17 -5.07 -0.26
C LYS A 29 -5.87 -5.08 0.53
N TRP A 30 -5.98 -5.03 1.86
CA TRP A 30 -4.85 -5.26 2.74
C TRP A 30 -4.50 -6.74 2.81
N VAL A 31 -3.22 -7.06 2.63
CA VAL A 31 -2.65 -8.38 2.82
C VAL A 31 -1.71 -8.33 4.01
N TYR A 32 -2.05 -9.08 5.05
CA TYR A 32 -1.23 -9.21 6.24
C TYR A 32 -0.50 -10.54 6.21
N LYS A 33 0.81 -10.51 6.48
CA LYS A 33 1.65 -11.70 6.59
C LYS A 33 2.48 -11.61 7.85
N ARG A 34 2.38 -12.63 8.70
CA ARG A 34 3.28 -12.79 9.84
C ARG A 34 4.51 -13.56 9.36
N LYS A 35 5.71 -13.07 9.65
CA LYS A 35 6.94 -13.85 9.56
C LYS A 35 7.29 -14.33 10.97
N LEU A 36 7.43 -15.64 11.09
CA LEU A 36 7.88 -16.28 12.31
C LEU A 36 9.42 -16.34 12.29
N GLY A 37 10.05 -16.13 13.43
CA GLY A 37 11.47 -16.35 13.65
C GLY A 37 11.81 -17.82 13.81
N ALA A 38 13.09 -18.12 14.08
CA ALA A 38 13.56 -19.48 14.30
C ALA A 38 12.82 -20.18 15.46
N ASP A 39 12.47 -19.43 16.50
CA ASP A 39 11.78 -19.91 17.70
C ASP A 39 10.24 -19.98 17.54
N ARG A 40 9.72 -19.87 16.31
CA ARG A 40 8.27 -19.75 15.99
C ARG A 40 7.57 -18.51 16.55
N GLU A 41 8.30 -17.61 17.19
CA GLU A 41 7.80 -16.31 17.64
C GLU A 41 7.55 -15.36 16.46
N VAL A 42 6.56 -14.48 16.57
CA VAL A 42 6.25 -13.50 15.51
C VAL A 42 7.27 -12.36 15.54
N THR A 43 8.33 -12.47 14.74
CA THR A 43 9.37 -11.44 14.69
C THR A 43 8.94 -10.22 13.86
N ILE A 44 8.19 -10.42 12.77
CA ILE A 44 7.82 -9.32 11.86
C ILE A 44 6.38 -9.48 11.37
N LEU A 45 5.57 -8.44 11.55
CA LEU A 45 4.26 -8.28 10.92
C LEU A 45 4.43 -7.45 9.65
N LYS A 46 4.15 -8.04 8.47
CA LYS A 46 4.16 -7.31 7.20
C LYS A 46 2.73 -7.03 6.75
N ALA A 47 2.43 -5.77 6.48
CA ALA A 47 1.21 -5.35 5.81
C ALA A 47 1.56 -4.85 4.39
N ARG A 48 0.76 -5.23 3.41
CA ARG A 48 0.87 -4.73 2.03
C ARG A 48 -0.51 -4.34 1.54
N LEU A 49 -0.66 -3.12 1.03
CA LEU A 49 -1.86 -2.71 0.32
C LEU A 49 -1.72 -3.15 -1.14
N VAL A 50 -2.62 -4.01 -1.60
CA VAL A 50 -2.58 -4.55 -2.97
C VAL A 50 -3.78 -4.01 -3.74
N ALA A 51 -3.52 -3.41 -4.90
CA ALA A 51 -4.55 -2.96 -5.82
C ALA A 51 -5.30 -4.16 -6.43
N LYS A 52 -6.63 -4.06 -6.53
CA LYS A 52 -7.45 -5.08 -7.17
C LYS A 52 -7.40 -4.86 -8.69
N GLY A 53 -6.48 -5.56 -9.37
CA GLY A 53 -6.05 -5.25 -10.74
C GLY A 53 -7.13 -5.23 -11.83
N TYR A 54 -8.28 -5.88 -11.62
CA TYR A 54 -9.35 -5.91 -12.63
C TYR A 54 -10.05 -4.56 -12.87
N THR A 55 -9.83 -3.55 -12.01
CA THR A 55 -10.37 -2.20 -12.24
C THR A 55 -9.37 -1.26 -12.92
N GLN A 56 -8.15 -1.70 -13.20
CA GLN A 56 -7.13 -0.87 -13.83
C GLN A 56 -7.35 -0.80 -15.33
N ARG A 57 -7.39 0.42 -15.88
CA ARG A 57 -7.47 0.66 -17.32
C ARG A 57 -6.07 0.90 -17.90
N PRO A 58 -5.65 0.18 -18.96
CA PRO A 58 -4.41 0.47 -19.67
C PRO A 58 -4.36 1.95 -20.12
N GLY A 59 -3.21 2.61 -19.98
CA GLY A 59 -3.03 4.03 -20.32
C GLY A 59 -3.63 5.05 -19.35
N VAL A 60 -4.38 4.61 -18.33
CA VAL A 60 -4.90 5.50 -17.26
C VAL A 60 -4.28 5.15 -15.91
N ASP A 61 -4.31 3.87 -15.54
CA ASP A 61 -3.86 3.40 -14.23
C ASP A 61 -2.51 2.64 -14.28
N PHE A 62 -2.09 2.21 -15.48
CA PHE A 62 -0.91 1.34 -15.68
C PHE A 62 0.44 2.09 -15.68
N GLU A 63 0.49 3.33 -16.15
CA GLU A 63 1.76 4.09 -16.24
C GLU A 63 2.23 4.69 -14.91
N LYS A 64 1.33 4.82 -13.93
CA LYS A 64 1.65 5.40 -12.61
C LYS A 64 1.99 4.36 -11.55
N ILE A 65 2.37 3.15 -11.94
CA ILE A 65 2.74 2.10 -10.99
C ILE A 65 4.20 2.36 -10.58
N TYR A 66 4.39 2.94 -9.39
CA TYR A 66 5.70 3.03 -8.74
C TYR A 66 6.28 1.61 -8.60
N ARG A 67 7.40 1.37 -9.29
CA ARG A 67 8.18 0.15 -9.13
C ARG A 67 9.07 0.33 -7.89
N PRO A 68 9.07 -0.64 -6.96
CA PRO A 68 9.78 -0.55 -5.68
C PRO A 68 11.30 -0.47 -5.84
#